data_AF-A0AAW3DK25-F1
#
_entry.id   AF-A0AAW3DK25-F1
#
_cell.length_a   1.000
_cell.length_b   1.000
_cell.length_c   1.000
_cell.angle_alpha   90.00
_cell.angle_beta   90.00
_cell.angle_gamma   90.00
#
_symmetry.space_group_name_H-M   'P 1'
#
loop_
_entity.id
_entity.type
_entity.pdbx_description
1 polymer ?
#
loop_
_entity_poly.entity_id
_entity_poly.type
_entity_poly.pdbx_seq_one_letter_code
_entity_poly.pdbx_strand_id
1 'polypeptide(L)'
;VQKRRFDASLVYLTRKFMDLVKTAPDGVLDLNEVATTLGVRKRRVYDITNVLDGIHLIQKRSKNVIQWIGSNLDQVVGKAPEQQNLKDELSDLSAMEEALDELIKDCAHQLFELTDDKENAKYPFNSCITLT
;
A
#
# COMPACT_ATOMS: atom_id res chain seq x y z
N VAL A 1 35.68 22.20 14.80
CA VAL A 1 35.52 20.88 14.14
C VAL A 1 35.38 21.12 12.64
N GLN A 2 36.31 20.62 11.84
CA GLN A 2 36.36 20.88 10.39
C GLN A 2 35.40 19.93 9.67
N LYS A 3 34.27 20.46 9.18
CA LYS A 3 33.27 19.70 8.42
C LYS A 3 33.95 19.19 7.14
N ARG A 4 34.04 17.87 6.93
CA ARG A 4 34.70 17.34 5.73
C ARG A 4 33.89 17.78 4.52
N ARG A 5 34.54 18.11 3.41
CA ARG A 5 33.88 18.57 2.17
C ARG A 5 32.74 17.64 1.71
N PHE A 6 32.86 16.35 2.02
CA PHE A 6 31.85 15.32 1.77
C PHE A 6 30.54 15.53 2.55
N ASP A 7 30.62 15.96 3.81
CA ASP A 7 29.48 16.18 4.70
C ASP A 7 28.61 17.40 4.29
N ALA A 8 29.10 18.18 3.33
CA ALA A 8 28.39 19.31 2.72
C ALA A 8 28.00 19.05 1.25
N SER A 9 28.26 17.85 0.73
CA SER A 9 27.90 17.50 -0.65
C SER A 9 26.39 17.42 -0.82
N LEU A 10 25.89 17.83 -1.99
CA LEU A 10 24.46 17.76 -2.29
C LEU A 10 23.96 16.31 -2.21
N VAL A 11 24.77 15.35 -2.67
CA VAL A 11 24.46 13.91 -2.58
C VAL A 11 24.22 13.46 -1.13
N TYR A 12 25.07 13.86 -0.19
CA TYR A 12 24.89 13.54 1.23
C TYR A 12 23.60 14.15 1.78
N LEU A 13 23.34 15.42 1.46
CA LEU A 13 22.12 16.11 1.88
C LEU A 13 20.86 15.48 1.29
N THR A 14 20.89 15.07 0.01
CA THR A 14 19.78 14.37 -0.64
C THR A 14 19.50 13.04 0.05
N ARG A 15 20.52 12.26 0.42
CA ARG A 15 20.32 11.00 1.16
C ARG A 15 19.61 11.24 2.49
N LYS A 16 20.11 12.20 3.28
CA LYS A 16 19.49 12.58 4.55
C LYS A 16 18.09 13.15 4.37
N PHE A 17 17.86 13.93 3.32
CA PHE A 17 16.53 14.44 2.96
C PHE A 17 15.58 13.28 2.68
N MET A 18 15.98 12.28 1.88
CA MET A 18 15.17 11.11 1.60
C MET A 18 14.84 10.30 2.87
N ASP A 19 15.74 10.25 3.84
CA ASP A 19 15.44 9.63 5.14
C ASP A 19 14.37 10.40 5.92
N LEU A 20 14.35 11.73 5.82
CA LEU A 20 13.26 12.55 6.41
C LEU A 20 11.93 12.31 5.69
N VAL A 21 11.94 12.18 4.36
CA VAL A 21 10.72 11.85 3.59
C VAL A 21 10.13 10.52 4.08
N LYS A 22 10.97 9.51 4.39
CA LYS A 22 10.55 8.17 4.85
C LYS A 22 9.88 8.18 6.22
N THR A 23 10.37 9.00 7.12
CA THR A 23 9.85 9.08 8.49
C THR A 23 8.67 10.05 8.60
N ALA A 24 8.46 10.90 7.60
CA ALA A 24 7.41 11.91 7.63
C ALA A 24 6.02 11.31 7.36
N PRO A 25 5.00 11.66 8.16
CA PRO A 25 3.62 11.24 7.90
C PRO A 25 3.13 11.80 6.56
N ASP A 26 2.49 10.94 5.76
CA ASP A 26 2.01 11.24 4.39
C ASP A 26 3.08 11.81 3.43
N GLY A 27 4.37 11.65 3.76
CA GLY A 27 5.48 12.22 3.01
C GLY A 27 5.51 13.76 3.00
N VAL A 28 4.88 14.40 4.00
CA VAL A 28 4.79 15.87 4.10
C VAL A 28 5.98 16.44 4.88
N LEU A 29 6.67 17.42 4.32
CA LEU A 29 7.87 18.03 4.92
C LEU A 29 7.80 19.55 4.97
N ASP A 30 8.16 20.14 6.11
CA ASP A 30 8.43 21.58 6.25
C ASP A 30 9.90 21.90 5.91
N LEU A 31 10.11 22.81 4.97
CA LEU A 31 11.43 23.20 4.48
C LEU A 31 12.29 23.93 5.53
N ASN A 32 11.69 24.60 6.52
CA ASN A 32 12.42 25.18 7.66
C ASN A 32 12.93 24.10 8.60
N GLU A 33 12.08 23.12 8.91
CA GLU A 33 12.43 21.99 9.77
C GLU A 33 13.55 21.17 9.13
N VAL A 34 13.38 20.79 7.86
CA VAL A 34 14.40 20.08 7.09
C VAL A 34 15.73 20.83 7.07
N ALA A 35 15.73 22.15 6.87
CA ALA A 35 16.95 22.96 6.89
C ALA A 35 17.66 22.91 8.26
N THR A 36 16.87 22.92 9.34
CA THR A 36 17.37 22.84 10.71
C THR A 36 17.93 21.45 11.00
N THR A 37 17.20 20.40 10.65
CA THR A 37 17.58 18.99 10.86
C THR A 37 18.83 18.60 10.07
N LEU A 38 18.97 19.10 8.83
CA LEU A 38 20.17 18.89 8.01
C LEU A 38 21.33 19.81 8.43
N GLY A 39 21.09 20.82 9.27
CA GLY A 39 22.09 21.80 9.67
C GLY A 39 22.65 22.60 8.48
N VAL A 40 21.77 22.96 7.53
CA VAL A 40 22.13 23.68 6.30
C VAL A 40 21.23 24.89 6.08
N ARG A 41 21.67 25.81 5.22
CA ARG A 41 20.84 26.96 4.81
C ARG A 41 19.72 26.49 3.88
N LYS A 42 18.56 27.17 3.92
CA LYS A 42 17.41 26.94 3.03
C LYS A 42 17.77 26.82 1.55
N ARG A 43 18.79 27.55 1.10
CA ARG A 43 19.30 27.46 -0.28
C ARG A 43 19.65 26.03 -0.70
N ARG A 44 20.22 25.21 0.18
CA ARG A 44 20.59 23.81 -0.14
C ARG A 44 19.39 22.90 -0.24
N VAL A 45 18.35 23.14 0.57
CA VAL A 45 17.09 22.43 0.47
C VAL A 45 16.46 22.70 -0.90
N TYR A 46 16.51 23.94 -1.40
CA TYR A 46 16.01 24.27 -2.74
C TYR A 46 16.77 23.58 -3.88
N ASP A 47 18.07 23.35 -3.75
CA ASP A 47 18.81 22.57 -4.75
C ASP A 47 18.23 21.15 -4.88
N ILE A 48 17.82 20.54 -3.76
CA ILE A 48 17.22 19.21 -3.73
C ILE A 48 15.79 19.27 -4.28
N THR A 49 14.96 20.18 -3.75
CA THR A 49 13.55 20.25 -4.14
C THR A 49 13.37 20.64 -5.61
N ASN A 50 14.21 21.51 -6.17
CA ASN A 50 14.10 21.90 -7.58
C ASN A 50 14.34 20.72 -8.53
N VAL A 51 15.27 19.83 -8.17
CA VAL A 51 15.52 18.60 -8.96
C VAL A 51 14.32 17.67 -8.83
N LEU A 52 13.85 17.41 -7.60
CA LEU A 52 12.71 16.52 -7.34
C LEU A 52 11.40 17.03 -7.95
N ASP A 53 11.19 18.34 -7.96
CA ASP A 53 10.05 19.00 -8.59
C ASP A 53 10.16 18.92 -10.13
N GLY A 54 11.37 19.12 -10.66
CA GLY A 54 11.63 18.98 -12.11
C GLY A 54 11.37 17.57 -12.66
N ILE A 55 11.48 16.54 -11.81
CA ILE A 55 11.10 15.15 -12.15
C ILE A 55 9.75 14.72 -11.57
N HIS A 56 8.96 15.67 -11.03
CA HIS A 56 7.60 15.46 -10.54
C HIS A 56 7.47 14.40 -9.43
N LEU A 57 8.46 14.30 -8.53
CA LEU A 57 8.40 13.41 -7.37
C LEU A 57 7.90 14.10 -6.09
N ILE A 58 7.80 15.43 -6.11
CA ILE A 58 7.23 16.22 -5.02
C ILE A 58 6.18 17.18 -5.55
N GLN A 59 5.24 17.56 -4.68
CA GLN A 59 4.23 18.58 -4.93
C GLN A 59 4.31 19.65 -3.85
N LYS A 60 4.16 20.91 -4.25
CA LYS A 60 4.08 22.03 -3.31
C LYS A 60 2.68 22.12 -2.69
N ARG A 61 2.60 21.99 -1.36
CA ARG A 61 1.36 22.21 -0.59
C ARG A 61 1.22 23.67 -0.15
N SER A 62 2.31 24.28 0.30
CA SER A 62 2.34 25.68 0.72
C SER A 62 3.75 26.29 0.55
N LYS A 63 3.95 27.56 0.95
CA LYS A 63 5.26 28.24 0.78
C LYS A 63 6.43 27.49 1.43
N ASN A 64 6.18 26.84 2.57
CA ASN A 64 7.21 26.12 3.32
C ASN A 64 6.94 24.61 3.39
N VAL A 65 5.89 24.10 2.75
CA VAL A 65 5.50 22.69 2.87
C VAL A 65 5.45 22.05 1.50
N ILE A 66 6.11 20.91 1.38
CA ILE A 66 6.07 20.03 0.21
C ILE A 66 5.54 18.66 0.64
N GLN A 67 5.01 17.91 -0.32
CA GLN A 67 4.61 16.53 -0.13
C GLN A 67 5.30 15.67 -1.18
N TRP A 68 5.79 14.50 -0.76
CA TRP A 68 6.24 13.47 -1.66
C TRP A 68 5.07 12.81 -2.40
N ILE A 69 5.15 12.75 -3.73
CA ILE A 69 4.13 12.13 -4.60
C ILE A 69 4.67 10.94 -5.39
N GLY A 70 5.96 10.62 -5.25
CA GLY A 70 6.57 9.47 -5.92
C GLY A 70 5.95 8.15 -5.45
N SER A 71 5.53 7.31 -6.39
CA SER A 71 4.96 5.99 -6.11
C SER A 71 5.97 5.13 -5.33
N ASN A 72 5.56 4.72 -4.14
CA ASN A 72 6.25 3.80 -3.23
C ASN A 72 7.62 4.25 -2.71
N LEU A 73 7.59 5.04 -1.64
CA LEU A 73 8.73 5.14 -0.73
C LEU A 73 9.08 3.78 -0.07
N ASP A 74 8.06 2.92 0.07
CA ASP A 74 8.15 1.54 0.57
C ASP A 74 8.96 0.59 -0.34
N GLN A 75 9.07 0.88 -1.64
CA GLN A 75 9.86 0.05 -2.55
C GLN A 75 11.37 0.35 -2.47
N VAL A 76 11.78 1.48 -1.88
CA VAL A 76 13.19 1.92 -1.85
C VAL A 76 13.89 1.53 -0.54
N VAL A 77 13.16 1.21 0.54
CA VAL A 77 13.75 0.66 1.78
C VAL A 77 12.85 -0.43 2.32
N GLY A 78 13.22 -1.68 2.03
CA GLY A 78 12.86 -2.90 2.76
C GLY A 78 11.46 -2.96 3.35
N LYS A 79 10.56 -3.68 2.65
CA LYS A 79 9.28 -4.25 3.13
C LYS A 79 8.97 -3.94 4.60
N ALA A 80 8.04 -3.01 4.83
CA ALA A 80 7.42 -2.87 6.13
C ALA A 80 6.78 -4.23 6.52
N PRO A 81 6.99 -4.75 7.74
CA PRO A 81 6.44 -6.04 8.19
C PRO A 81 4.91 -6.11 8.06
N GLU A 82 4.25 -4.96 8.08
CA GLU A 82 2.81 -4.81 7.89
C GLU A 82 2.35 -5.22 6.48
N GLN A 83 3.13 -4.95 5.42
CA GLN A 83 2.79 -5.42 4.07
C GLN A 83 2.95 -6.93 3.90
N GLN A 84 3.81 -7.56 4.70
CA GLN A 84 3.94 -9.02 4.70
C GLN A 84 2.77 -9.64 5.46
N ASN A 85 2.41 -9.10 6.64
CA ASN A 85 1.22 -9.53 7.37
C ASN A 85 -0.06 -9.39 6.54
N LEU A 86 -0.24 -8.27 5.84
CA LEU A 86 -1.40 -8.04 4.97
C LEU A 86 -1.42 -9.03 3.78
N LYS A 87 -0.26 -9.43 3.27
CA LYS A 87 -0.18 -10.45 2.22
C LYS A 87 -0.50 -11.84 2.73
N ASP A 88 -0.04 -12.15 3.94
CA ASP A 88 -0.30 -13.43 4.58
C ASP A 88 -1.81 -13.53 4.93
N GLU A 89 -2.41 -12.45 5.45
CA GLU A 89 -3.85 -12.34 5.71
C GLU A 89 -4.69 -12.47 4.42
N LEU A 90 -4.26 -11.85 3.31
CA LEU A 90 -4.91 -12.03 2.00
C LEU A 90 -4.82 -13.49 1.50
N SER A 91 -3.69 -14.15 1.74
CA SER A 91 -3.52 -15.57 1.37
C SER A 91 -4.45 -16.47 2.19
N ASP A 92 -4.57 -16.22 3.49
CA ASP A 92 -5.44 -16.98 4.38
C ASP A 92 -6.92 -16.79 4.02
N LEU A 93 -7.33 -15.56 3.73
CA LEU A 93 -8.68 -15.25 3.28
C LEU A 93 -9.01 -15.91 1.94
N SER A 94 -8.06 -15.91 0.98
CA SER A 94 -8.24 -16.57 -0.31
C SER A 94 -8.40 -18.08 -0.17
N ALA A 95 -7.65 -18.71 0.75
CA ALA A 95 -7.79 -20.15 1.01
C ALA A 95 -9.13 -20.48 1.68
N MET A 96 -9.62 -19.60 2.55
CA MET A 96 -10.95 -19.74 3.16
C MET A 96 -12.07 -19.58 2.12
N GLU A 97 -11.95 -18.63 1.20
CA GLU A 97 -12.91 -18.44 0.09
C GLU A 97 -12.99 -19.70 -0.78
N GLU A 98 -11.85 -20.27 -1.17
CA GLU A 98 -11.81 -21.48 -2.00
C GLU A 98 -12.40 -22.70 -1.28
N ALA A 99 -12.19 -22.83 0.04
CA ALA A 99 -12.82 -23.89 0.84
C ALA A 99 -14.34 -23.73 0.95
N LEU A 100 -14.83 -22.49 1.06
CA LEU A 100 -16.26 -22.20 1.08
C LEU A 100 -16.90 -22.50 -0.28
N ASP A 101 -16.24 -22.16 -1.39
CA ASP A 101 -16.71 -22.46 -2.74
C ASP A 101 -16.84 -23.97 -3.00
N GLU A 102 -15.86 -24.78 -2.57
CA GLU A 102 -15.98 -26.23 -2.69
C GLU A 102 -17.11 -26.80 -1.81
N LEU A 103 -17.34 -26.25 -0.60
CA LEU A 103 -18.46 -26.67 0.24
C LEU A 103 -19.82 -26.33 -0.42
N ILE A 104 -19.93 -25.14 -1.01
CA ILE A 104 -21.14 -24.72 -1.74
C ILE A 104 -21.43 -25.68 -2.89
N LYS A 105 -20.40 -26.02 -3.66
CA LYS A 105 -20.48 -26.95 -4.77
C LYS A 105 -20.88 -28.36 -4.32
N ASP A 106 -20.31 -28.86 -3.22
CA ASP A 106 -20.67 -30.15 -2.64
C ASP A 106 -22.12 -30.18 -2.17
N CYS A 107 -22.58 -29.13 -1.47
CA CYS A 107 -23.98 -29.00 -1.06
C CYS A 107 -24.92 -28.90 -2.27
N ALA A 108 -24.55 -28.14 -3.30
CA ALA A 108 -25.33 -28.05 -4.53
C ALA A 108 -25.42 -29.40 -5.24
N HIS A 109 -24.34 -30.17 -5.25
CA HIS A 109 -24.31 -31.50 -5.85
C HIS A 109 -25.15 -32.51 -5.05
N GLN A 110 -25.06 -32.52 -3.72
CA GLN A 110 -25.91 -33.36 -2.86
C GLN A 110 -27.39 -33.03 -3.01
N LEU A 111 -27.74 -31.74 -3.08
CA LEU A 111 -29.12 -31.33 -3.36
C LEU A 111 -29.58 -31.83 -4.72
N PHE A 112 -28.74 -31.70 -5.76
CA PHE A 112 -29.05 -32.19 -7.09
C PHE A 112 -29.31 -33.71 -7.09
N GLU A 113 -28.43 -34.50 -6.48
CA GLU A 113 -28.58 -35.97 -6.37
C GLU A 113 -29.86 -36.36 -5.62
N LEU A 114 -30.22 -35.67 -4.54
CA LEU A 114 -31.47 -35.90 -3.81
C LEU A 114 -32.73 -35.51 -4.60
N THR A 115 -32.62 -34.55 -5.51
CA THR A 115 -33.75 -34.08 -6.33
C THR A 115 -33.90 -34.88 -7.63
N ASP A 116 -32.82 -35.50 -8.13
CA ASP A 116 -32.80 -36.35 -9.34
C ASP A 116 -33.07 -37.84 -9.02
N ASP A 117 -33.20 -38.20 -7.75
CA ASP A 117 -33.56 -39.55 -7.33
C ASP A 117 -34.97 -39.94 -7.85
N LYS A 118 -35.05 -41.02 -8.64
CA LYS A 118 -36.28 -41.45 -9.34
C LYS A 118 -37.42 -41.83 -8.39
N GLU A 119 -37.11 -42.16 -7.14
CA GLU A 119 -38.08 -42.41 -6.08
C GLU A 119 -38.72 -41.11 -5.55
N ASN A 120 -38.04 -39.97 -5.66
CA ASN A 120 -38.53 -38.67 -5.19
C ASN A 120 -39.54 -38.03 -6.16
N ALA A 121 -39.46 -38.39 -7.46
CA ALA A 121 -40.46 -38.04 -8.48
C ALA A 121 -41.87 -38.60 -8.21
N LYS A 122 -41.99 -39.55 -7.26
CA LYS A 122 -43.25 -40.20 -6.88
C LYS A 122 -44.04 -39.42 -5.82
N TYR A 123 -43.43 -38.42 -5.19
CA TYR A 123 -44.07 -37.60 -4.15
C TYR A 123 -44.35 -36.17 -4.70
N PRO A 124 -45.59 -35.64 -4.56
CA PRO A 124 -46.05 -34.43 -5.26
C PRO A 124 -45.49 -33.10 -4.70
N PHE A 125 -44.43 -33.13 -3.88
CA PHE A 125 -43.89 -31.92 -3.23
C PHE A 125 -43.13 -30.99 -4.19
N ASN A 126 -42.77 -31.44 -5.39
CA ASN A 126 -42.05 -30.63 -6.39
C ASN A 126 -42.92 -29.61 -7.16
N SER A 127 -44.21 -29.49 -6.84
CA SER A 127 -45.11 -28.54 -7.51
C SER A 127 -45.23 -27.16 -6.82
N CYS A 128 -44.57 -26.95 -5.68
CA CYS A 128 -44.77 -25.73 -4.87
C CYS A 128 -43.62 -24.71 -4.89
N ILE A 129 -42.50 -24.96 -5.59
CA ILE A 129 -41.35 -24.03 -5.59
C ILE A 129 -41.21 -23.24 -6.91
N THR A 130 -42.02 -23.52 -7.94
CA THR A 130 -41.97 -22.82 -9.23
C THR A 130 -42.99 -21.69 -9.39
N LEU A 131 -43.47 -21.06 -8.30
CA LEU A 131 -44.25 -19.82 -8.37
C LEU A 131 -44.09 -18.95 -7.11
N THR A 132 -42.99 -18.21 -6.98
CA THR A 132 -42.94 -16.77 -6.63
C THR A 132 -41.51 -16.26 -6.82
#